data_AF-A0A955HYP2-F1
#
_entry.id   AF-A0A955HYP2-F1
#
_cell.length_a   1.000
_cell.length_b   1.000
_cell.length_c   1.000
_cell.angle_alpha   90.00
_cell.angle_beta   90.00
_cell.angle_gamma   90.00
#
_symmetry.space_group_name_H-M   'P 1'
#
loop_
_entity.id
_entity.type
_entity.pdbx_description
1 polymer ?
#
loop_
_entity_poly.entity_id
_entity_poly.type
_entity_poly.pdbx_seq_one_letter_code
_entity_poly.pdbx_strand_id
1 'polypeptide(L)'
;MDIIKKFNSKWIQYIVKATSAIYQKKQELLTTHGGKSIYLLVQIVFLEIYLAFLSVPVYLFIESNRLSDDYGVTSDGVHTYRVRRTLTLTGMSLTLLLIAINVIFSTVVPLIFLPAEETPAASNDLTAFSFQRKNWYDGNLFWKSSYSPQKGGIIFSYSKDGENWSVNARAIVKTKSADYSIDADSKTVAIAYRNGKNISVLVANEESRYPGKTFGWTNRRLAYQVTENDETYMQPTISITNANNIWVAATKEVTSGIRIQKITATIPNGKDKVVLSAPKYFKQMKDTSKA
;
A
#
# COMPACT_ATOMS: atom_id res chain seq x y z
N MET A 1 -23.17 -8.89 48.66
CA MET A 1 -24.33 -8.64 47.77
C MET A 1 -24.88 -7.22 47.94
N ASP A 2 -24.95 -6.70 49.17
CA ASP A 2 -25.52 -5.37 49.45
C ASP A 2 -24.76 -4.17 48.89
N ILE A 3 -23.43 -4.26 48.75
CA ILE A 3 -22.61 -3.17 48.20
C ILE A 3 -22.96 -2.90 46.74
N ILE A 4 -23.17 -3.95 45.95
CA ILE A 4 -23.55 -3.85 44.52
C ILE A 4 -24.97 -3.29 44.39
N LYS A 5 -25.92 -3.77 45.21
CA LYS A 5 -27.29 -3.23 45.22
C LYS A 5 -27.33 -1.75 45.59
N LYS A 6 -26.57 -1.34 46.61
CA LYS A 6 -26.50 0.05 47.07
C LYS A 6 -25.82 0.97 46.06
N PHE A 7 -24.79 0.49 45.38
CA PHE A 7 -24.13 1.21 44.29
C PHE A 7 -25.10 1.42 43.11
N ASN A 8 -25.75 0.35 42.65
CA ASN A 8 -26.72 0.40 41.56
C ASN A 8 -27.91 1.32 41.87
N SER A 9 -28.43 1.29 43.10
CA SER A 9 -29.52 2.18 43.53
C SER A 9 -29.14 3.66 43.42
N LYS A 10 -27.96 4.06 43.93
CA LYS A 10 -27.47 5.45 43.80
C LYS A 10 -27.27 5.84 42.35
N TRP A 11 -26.78 4.93 41.52
CA TRP A 11 -26.53 5.16 40.10
C TRP A 11 -27.84 5.36 39.31
N ILE A 12 -28.86 4.53 39.58
CA ILE A 12 -30.19 4.68 38.98
C ILE A 12 -30.82 6.02 39.39
N GLN A 13 -30.74 6.39 40.67
CA GLN A 13 -31.24 7.69 41.14
C GLN A 13 -30.54 8.87 40.45
N TYR A 14 -29.24 8.76 40.20
CA TYR A 14 -28.49 9.75 39.43
C TYR A 14 -29.01 9.86 37.99
N ILE A 15 -29.21 8.73 37.29
CA ILE A 15 -29.76 8.70 35.93
C ILE A 15 -31.14 9.36 35.87
N VAL A 16 -32.01 9.07 36.84
CA VAL A 16 -33.36 9.67 36.93
C VAL A 16 -33.26 11.18 37.17
N LYS A 17 -32.41 11.64 38.09
CA LYS A 17 -32.21 13.09 38.35
C LYS A 17 -31.66 13.81 37.12
N ALA A 18 -30.66 13.24 36.45
CA ALA A 18 -30.08 13.81 35.23
C ALA A 18 -31.12 13.87 34.09
N THR A 19 -31.94 12.83 33.96
CA THR A 19 -33.08 12.78 33.03
C THR A 19 -34.06 13.93 33.26
N SER A 20 -34.45 14.17 34.51
CA SER A 20 -35.36 15.26 34.86
C SER A 20 -34.74 16.64 34.58
N ALA A 21 -33.45 16.83 34.86
CA ALA A 21 -32.75 18.07 34.55
C ALA A 21 -32.71 18.37 33.05
N ILE A 22 -32.51 17.35 32.20
CA ILE A 22 -32.57 17.50 30.74
C ILE A 22 -33.98 17.88 30.28
N TYR A 23 -35.01 17.26 30.87
CA TYR A 23 -36.40 17.58 30.55
C TYR A 23 -36.73 19.05 30.87
N GLN A 24 -36.31 19.54 32.04
CA GLN A 24 -36.46 20.95 32.41
C GLN A 24 -35.78 21.89 31.39
N LYS A 25 -34.55 21.57 30.97
CA LYS A 25 -33.83 22.35 29.94
C LYS A 25 -34.54 22.32 28.57
N LYS A 26 -35.14 21.20 28.18
CA LYS A 26 -35.95 21.10 26.96
C LYS A 26 -37.19 21.99 27.03
N GLN A 27 -37.85 22.08 28.19
CA GLN A 27 -38.96 23.01 28.39
C GLN A 27 -38.48 24.48 28.35
N GLU A 28 -37.33 24.79 28.94
CA GLU A 28 -36.72 26.13 28.85
C GLU A 28 -36.37 26.50 27.40
N LEU A 29 -35.89 25.54 26.60
CA LEU A 29 -35.58 25.75 25.18
C LEU A 29 -36.83 26.16 24.38
N LEU A 30 -38.00 25.55 24.66
CA LEU A 30 -39.25 25.86 23.94
C LEU A 30 -39.75 27.29 24.20
N THR A 31 -39.35 27.91 25.30
CA THR A 31 -39.78 29.26 25.70
C THR A 31 -38.73 30.34 25.43
N THR A 32 -37.54 29.95 24.97
CA THR A 32 -36.39 30.85 24.77
C THR A 32 -36.13 31.10 23.28
N HIS A 33 -35.91 32.35 22.88
CA HIS A 33 -35.59 32.73 21.50
C HIS A 33 -34.16 33.32 21.36
N GLY A 34 -33.65 33.37 20.12
CA GLY A 34 -32.35 33.98 19.80
C GLY A 34 -31.14 33.15 20.23
N GLY A 35 -29.98 33.79 20.44
CA GLY A 35 -28.71 33.10 20.71
C GLY A 35 -28.72 32.18 21.94
N LYS A 36 -29.58 32.46 22.93
CA LYS A 36 -29.75 31.61 24.12
C LYS A 36 -30.34 30.23 23.77
N SER A 37 -31.17 30.12 22.73
CA SER A 37 -31.72 28.82 22.29
C SER A 37 -30.64 27.91 21.71
N ILE A 38 -29.67 28.47 20.97
CA ILE A 38 -28.52 27.73 20.42
C ILE A 38 -27.65 27.18 21.57
N TYR A 39 -27.36 28.01 22.58
CA TYR A 39 -26.60 27.57 23.75
C TYR A 39 -27.31 26.44 24.52
N LEU A 40 -28.63 26.60 24.77
CA LEU A 40 -29.43 25.56 25.42
C LEU A 40 -29.48 24.27 24.61
N LEU A 41 -29.59 24.36 23.28
CA LEU A 41 -29.57 23.20 22.39
C LEU A 41 -28.25 22.42 22.52
N VAL A 42 -27.10 23.12 22.42
CA VAL A 42 -25.78 22.50 22.57
C VAL A 42 -25.63 21.85 23.94
N GLN A 43 -26.08 22.53 25.00
CA GLN A 43 -26.03 21.99 26.36
C GLN A 43 -26.90 20.73 26.52
N ILE A 44 -28.11 20.71 25.94
CA ILE A 44 -29.01 19.55 25.96
C ILE A 44 -28.37 18.37 25.23
N VAL A 45 -27.78 18.60 24.04
CA VAL A 45 -27.10 17.55 23.26
C VAL A 45 -25.95 16.96 24.08
N PHE A 46 -25.11 17.81 24.69
CA PHE A 46 -24.00 17.33 25.51
C PHE A 46 -24.46 16.50 26.71
N LEU A 47 -25.53 16.94 27.40
CA LEU A 47 -26.10 16.21 28.53
C LEU A 47 -26.72 14.88 28.10
N GLU A 48 -27.39 14.81 26.96
CA GLU A 48 -27.95 13.55 26.44
C GLU A 48 -26.84 12.57 26.03
N ILE A 49 -25.75 13.05 25.41
CA ILE A 49 -24.58 12.21 25.09
C ILE A 49 -23.94 11.67 26.37
N TYR A 50 -23.68 12.55 27.33
CA TYR A 50 -23.07 12.18 28.62
C TYR A 50 -23.94 11.15 29.37
N LEU A 51 -25.25 11.38 29.43
CA LEU A 51 -26.19 10.47 30.08
C LEU A 51 -26.29 9.14 29.33
N ALA A 52 -26.27 9.15 27.99
CA ALA A 52 -26.23 7.93 27.19
C ALA A 52 -25.02 7.07 27.60
N PHE A 53 -23.80 7.61 27.57
CA PHE A 53 -22.59 6.86 27.97
C PHE A 53 -22.66 6.28 29.38
N LEU A 54 -23.12 7.06 30.37
CA LEU A 54 -23.22 6.60 31.75
C LEU A 54 -24.33 5.56 31.97
N SER A 55 -25.38 5.59 31.16
CA SER A 55 -26.55 4.72 31.31
C SER A 55 -26.41 3.38 30.60
N VAL A 56 -25.50 3.25 29.62
CA VAL A 56 -25.29 2.02 28.85
C VAL A 56 -25.02 0.78 29.71
N PRO A 57 -24.07 0.79 30.67
CA PRO A 57 -23.82 -0.39 31.50
C PRO A 57 -25.09 -0.79 32.27
N VAL A 58 -25.80 0.19 32.83
CA VAL A 58 -27.03 -0.05 33.59
C VAL A 58 -28.12 -0.66 32.69
N TYR A 59 -28.29 -0.15 31.48
CA TYR A 59 -29.30 -0.62 30.53
C TYR A 59 -29.02 -2.02 29.98
N LEU A 60 -27.75 -2.42 29.89
CA LEU A 60 -27.36 -3.77 29.47
C LEU A 60 -27.57 -4.80 30.57
N PHE A 61 -27.33 -4.45 31.84
CA PHE A 61 -27.31 -5.42 32.95
C PHE A 61 -28.57 -5.41 33.84
N ILE A 62 -29.38 -4.35 33.84
CA ILE A 62 -30.57 -4.24 34.69
C ILE A 62 -31.85 -4.28 33.86
N GLU A 63 -32.60 -5.37 34.02
CA GLU A 63 -33.93 -5.52 33.44
C GLU A 63 -34.94 -4.58 34.11
N SER A 64 -35.85 -4.01 33.32
CA SER A 64 -36.85 -3.05 33.81
C SER A 64 -37.73 -3.61 34.92
N ASN A 65 -37.97 -4.92 34.92
CA ASN A 65 -38.89 -5.58 35.84
C ASN A 65 -38.32 -5.65 37.27
N ARG A 66 -37.00 -5.53 37.43
CA ARG A 66 -36.33 -5.57 38.74
C ARG A 66 -36.26 -4.20 39.41
N LEU A 67 -36.63 -3.11 38.74
CA LEU A 67 -36.48 -1.75 39.27
C LEU A 67 -37.44 -1.40 40.40
N SER A 68 -38.68 -1.88 40.32
CA SER A 68 -39.66 -1.71 41.39
C SER A 68 -39.24 -2.51 42.62
N ASP A 69 -38.94 -3.79 42.42
CA ASP A 69 -38.75 -4.75 43.51
C ASP A 69 -37.38 -4.63 44.20
N ASP A 70 -36.30 -4.47 43.43
CA ASP A 70 -34.94 -4.44 44.00
C ASP A 70 -34.45 -3.04 44.36
N TYR A 71 -35.08 -1.98 43.83
CA TYR A 71 -34.56 -0.60 43.92
C TYR A 71 -35.56 0.46 44.38
N GLY A 72 -36.82 0.09 44.64
CA GLY A 72 -37.84 0.98 45.21
C GLY A 72 -38.19 2.17 44.30
N VAL A 73 -38.07 2.01 42.99
CA VAL A 73 -38.40 3.05 42.02
C VAL A 73 -39.93 3.09 41.82
N THR A 74 -40.52 4.28 41.81
CA THR A 74 -41.96 4.47 41.57
C THR A 74 -42.37 3.97 40.18
N SER A 75 -43.65 3.63 39.99
CA SER A 75 -44.22 3.18 38.70
C SER A 75 -43.86 4.11 37.53
N ASP A 76 -43.95 5.42 37.77
CA ASP A 76 -43.66 6.45 36.77
C ASP A 76 -42.17 6.50 36.41
N GLY A 77 -41.31 6.27 37.41
CA GLY A 77 -39.87 6.12 37.22
C GLY A 77 -39.52 4.88 36.41
N VAL A 78 -40.21 3.75 36.64
CA VAL A 78 -40.04 2.51 35.87
C VAL A 78 -40.47 2.70 34.41
N HIS A 79 -41.60 3.37 34.16
CA HIS A 79 -42.04 3.69 32.80
C HIS A 79 -41.03 4.57 32.06
N THR A 80 -40.59 5.66 32.71
CA THR A 80 -39.58 6.58 32.16
C THR A 80 -38.26 5.86 31.85
N TYR A 81 -37.81 4.99 32.76
CA TYR A 81 -36.62 4.16 32.54
C TYR A 81 -36.80 3.25 31.33
N ARG A 82 -37.94 2.56 31.21
CA ARG A 82 -38.19 1.61 30.11
C ARG A 82 -38.16 2.32 28.75
N VAL A 83 -38.82 3.48 28.64
CA VAL A 83 -38.83 4.27 27.40
C VAL A 83 -37.42 4.74 27.04
N ARG A 84 -36.67 5.29 28.00
CA ARG A 84 -35.28 5.74 27.75
C ARG A 84 -34.36 4.58 27.38
N ARG A 85 -34.44 3.46 28.09
CA ARG A 85 -33.66 2.25 27.79
C ARG A 85 -33.89 1.80 26.36
N THR A 86 -35.14 1.68 25.92
CA THR A 86 -35.46 1.29 24.54
C THR A 86 -34.91 2.30 23.53
N LEU A 87 -35.09 3.60 23.77
CA LEU A 87 -34.60 4.64 22.87
C LEU A 87 -33.07 4.64 22.76
N THR A 88 -32.36 4.60 23.89
CA THR A 88 -30.88 4.59 23.92
C THR A 88 -30.32 3.32 23.28
N LEU A 89 -30.87 2.15 23.61
CA LEU A 89 -30.39 0.89 23.03
C LEU A 89 -30.67 0.82 21.51
N THR A 90 -31.84 1.30 21.06
CA THR A 90 -32.16 1.36 19.62
C THR A 90 -31.24 2.33 18.89
N GLY A 91 -31.03 3.53 19.44
CA GLY A 91 -30.12 4.53 18.86
C GLY A 91 -28.67 4.03 18.78
N MET A 92 -28.19 3.35 19.81
CA MET A 92 -26.87 2.73 19.80
C MET A 92 -26.77 1.58 18.82
N SER A 93 -27.77 0.70 18.75
CA SER A 93 -27.80 -0.42 17.81
C SER A 93 -27.74 0.09 16.37
N LEU A 94 -28.50 1.13 16.04
CA LEU A 94 -28.45 1.77 14.73
C LEU A 94 -27.08 2.43 14.46
N THR A 95 -26.51 3.12 15.44
CA THR A 95 -25.18 3.74 15.30
C THR A 95 -24.10 2.68 15.05
N LEU A 96 -24.12 1.58 15.79
CA LEU A 96 -23.19 0.46 15.62
C LEU A 96 -23.39 -0.22 14.25
N LEU A 97 -24.63 -0.36 13.79
CA LEU A 97 -24.92 -0.89 12.45
C LEU A 97 -24.33 0.00 11.35
N LEU A 98 -24.48 1.33 11.47
CA LEU A 98 -23.88 2.28 10.51
C LEU A 98 -22.35 2.25 10.54
N ILE A 99 -21.75 2.12 11.73
CA ILE A 99 -20.30 1.95 11.86
C ILE A 99 -19.86 0.62 11.21
N ALA A 100 -20.58 -0.47 11.45
CA ALA A 100 -20.29 -1.76 10.84
C ALA A 100 -20.38 -1.70 9.31
N ILE A 101 -21.42 -1.06 8.77
CA ILE A 101 -21.56 -0.82 7.32
C ILE A 101 -20.37 0.00 6.81
N ASN A 102 -19.99 1.08 7.47
CA ASN A 102 -18.84 1.90 7.07
C ASN A 102 -17.52 1.13 7.12
N VAL A 103 -17.30 0.29 8.13
CA VAL A 103 -16.10 -0.56 8.24
C VAL A 103 -16.10 -1.62 7.15
N ILE A 104 -17.24 -2.25 6.88
CA ILE A 104 -17.38 -3.21 5.77
C ILE A 104 -17.10 -2.49 4.45
N PHE A 105 -17.65 -1.30 4.21
CA PHE A 105 -17.40 -0.55 3.00
C PHE A 105 -15.91 -0.16 2.86
N SER A 106 -15.28 0.33 3.92
CA SER A 106 -13.88 0.76 3.88
C SER A 106 -12.89 -0.40 3.75
N THR A 107 -13.24 -1.61 4.18
CA THR A 107 -12.37 -2.79 4.11
C THR A 107 -12.64 -3.65 2.87
N VAL A 108 -13.91 -3.85 2.53
CA VAL A 108 -14.33 -4.78 1.46
C VAL A 108 -14.35 -4.11 0.10
N VAL A 109 -14.72 -2.82 0.00
CA VAL A 109 -14.77 -2.14 -1.30
C VAL A 109 -13.39 -2.01 -1.94
N PRO A 110 -12.30 -1.63 -1.22
CA PRO A 110 -10.97 -1.64 -1.79
C PRO A 110 -10.50 -3.05 -2.19
N LEU A 111 -10.96 -4.08 -1.49
CA LEU A 111 -10.57 -5.47 -1.78
C LEU A 111 -11.24 -6.03 -3.05
N ILE A 112 -12.48 -5.62 -3.33
CA ILE A 112 -13.28 -6.14 -4.46
C ILE A 112 -13.19 -5.23 -5.69
N PHE A 113 -13.16 -3.90 -5.52
CA PHE A 113 -13.34 -2.94 -6.62
C PHE A 113 -12.09 -2.14 -6.99
N LEU A 114 -11.04 -2.11 -6.16
CA LEU A 114 -9.77 -1.48 -6.51
C LEU A 114 -8.75 -2.56 -6.87
N PRO A 115 -8.25 -2.63 -8.12
CA PRO A 115 -7.10 -3.48 -8.43
C PRO A 115 -5.92 -2.93 -7.65
N ALA A 116 -5.57 -3.57 -6.52
CA ALA A 116 -4.45 -3.25 -5.62
C ALA A 116 -3.68 -1.99 -6.01
N GLU A 117 -4.24 -0.83 -5.69
CA GLU A 117 -3.59 0.44 -5.97
C GLU A 117 -2.47 0.58 -4.94
N GLU A 118 -1.25 0.27 -5.36
CA GLU A 118 -0.07 0.40 -4.51
C GLU A 118 0.08 1.88 -4.15
N THR A 119 -0.37 2.24 -2.94
CA THR A 119 -0.10 3.54 -2.31
C THR A 119 1.33 3.94 -2.60
N PRO A 120 1.59 5.07 -3.28
CA PRO A 120 2.94 5.53 -3.49
C PRO A 120 3.45 6.03 -2.15
N ALA A 121 4.03 5.12 -1.37
CA ALA A 121 4.98 5.53 -0.36
C ALA A 121 6.02 6.36 -1.11
N ALA A 122 6.12 7.64 -0.77
CA ALA A 122 7.27 8.46 -1.09
C ALA A 122 8.47 7.89 -0.30
N SER A 123 8.89 6.70 -0.71
CA SER A 123 10.20 6.18 -0.39
C SER A 123 11.16 7.06 -1.16
N ASN A 124 12.08 7.71 -0.45
CA ASN A 124 13.35 8.14 -1.01
C ASN A 124 14.13 6.88 -1.44
N ASP A 125 13.55 6.07 -2.33
CA ASP A 125 14.11 4.82 -2.83
C ASP A 125 15.39 5.23 -3.54
N LEU A 126 16.50 4.89 -2.88
CA LEU A 126 17.87 5.11 -3.26
C LEU A 126 18.14 4.50 -4.65
N THR A 127 17.72 5.18 -5.71
CA THR A 127 18.37 5.06 -7.02
C THR A 127 19.60 5.96 -6.95
N ALA A 128 20.63 5.53 -6.20
CA ALA A 128 21.79 6.35 -5.88
C ALA A 128 22.65 6.66 -7.11
N PHE A 129 22.43 6.01 -8.26
CA PHE A 129 23.22 6.23 -9.46
C PHE A 129 22.38 6.62 -10.68
N SER A 130 22.79 7.69 -11.37
CA SER A 130 22.15 8.20 -12.59
C SER A 130 22.09 7.18 -13.73
N PHE A 131 23.03 6.22 -13.78
CA PHE A 131 23.01 5.15 -14.79
C PHE A 131 21.88 4.12 -14.57
N GLN A 132 21.28 4.09 -13.38
CA GLN A 132 20.17 3.21 -13.01
C GLN A 132 18.80 3.81 -13.33
N ARG A 133 18.71 5.00 -13.93
CA ARG A 133 17.43 5.57 -14.40
C ARG A 133 17.45 5.56 -15.92
N LYS A 134 16.51 4.82 -16.51
CA LYS A 134 16.33 4.79 -17.96
C LYS A 134 14.91 5.21 -18.26
N ASN A 135 14.81 6.29 -19.00
CA ASN A 135 13.56 6.73 -19.61
C ASN A 135 13.69 6.49 -21.11
N TRP A 136 12.62 6.05 -21.75
CA TRP A 136 12.58 5.90 -23.20
C TRP A 136 11.15 6.16 -23.71
N TYR A 137 11.02 6.33 -25.02
CA TYR A 137 9.75 6.43 -25.71
C TYR A 137 9.67 5.28 -26.71
N ASP A 138 8.62 4.45 -26.61
CA ASP A 138 8.47 3.26 -27.46
C ASP A 138 7.73 3.55 -28.78
N GLY A 139 7.45 4.82 -29.07
CA GLY A 139 6.61 5.25 -30.19
C GLY A 139 5.15 5.51 -29.82
N ASN A 140 4.72 5.13 -28.61
CA ASN A 140 3.34 5.33 -28.13
C ASN A 140 3.29 5.83 -26.68
N LEU A 141 4.15 5.31 -25.81
CA LEU A 141 4.19 5.56 -24.38
C LEU A 141 5.58 6.04 -23.95
N PHE A 142 5.61 6.98 -23.02
CA PHE A 142 6.80 7.27 -22.23
C PHE A 142 6.97 6.18 -21.19
N TRP A 143 8.18 5.68 -21.04
CA TRP A 143 8.53 4.66 -20.07
C TRP A 143 9.63 5.17 -19.14
N LYS A 144 9.60 4.68 -17.91
CA LYS A 144 10.68 4.84 -16.93
C LYS A 144 10.87 3.57 -16.14
N SER A 145 12.10 3.31 -15.74
CA SER A 145 12.45 2.25 -14.80
C SER A 145 12.96 2.81 -13.47
N SER A 146 12.69 2.11 -12.39
CA SER A 146 13.29 2.38 -11.08
C SER A 146 13.52 1.08 -10.32
N TYR A 147 14.50 1.05 -9.42
CA TYR A 147 14.65 -0.06 -8.48
C TYR A 147 13.86 0.24 -7.19
N SER A 148 13.07 -0.72 -6.72
CA SER A 148 12.40 -0.65 -5.43
C SER A 148 12.59 -1.95 -4.64
N PRO A 149 13.33 -1.90 -3.52
CA PRO A 149 13.46 -3.04 -2.61
C PRO A 149 12.10 -3.51 -2.09
N GLN A 150 11.18 -2.58 -1.85
CA GLN A 150 9.85 -2.85 -1.28
C GLN A 150 8.97 -3.67 -2.23
N LYS A 151 9.06 -3.39 -3.54
CA LYS A 151 8.37 -4.18 -4.59
C LYS A 151 9.22 -5.35 -5.10
N GLY A 152 10.33 -5.64 -4.44
CA GLY A 152 11.16 -6.82 -4.70
C GLY A 152 11.96 -6.79 -6.01
N GLY A 153 12.24 -5.61 -6.58
CA GLY A 153 13.06 -5.54 -7.79
C GLY A 153 12.94 -4.25 -8.60
N ILE A 154 13.17 -4.40 -9.91
CA ILE A 154 13.14 -3.30 -10.88
C ILE A 154 11.72 -3.16 -11.41
N ILE A 155 11.15 -1.97 -11.25
CA ILE A 155 9.80 -1.60 -11.65
C ILE A 155 9.86 -0.83 -12.96
N PHE A 156 8.84 -1.02 -13.78
CA PHE A 156 8.63 -0.30 -15.03
C PHE A 156 7.31 0.43 -14.96
N SER A 157 7.34 1.73 -15.20
CA SER A 157 6.15 2.57 -15.28
C SER A 157 6.04 3.17 -16.67
N TYR A 158 4.81 3.38 -17.12
CA TYR A 158 4.51 4.03 -18.39
C TYR A 158 3.56 5.21 -18.21
N SER A 159 3.57 6.12 -19.16
CA SER A 159 2.73 7.31 -19.19
C SER A 159 2.42 7.70 -20.64
N LYS A 160 1.25 8.29 -20.87
CA LYS A 160 0.88 8.91 -22.15
C LYS A 160 1.24 10.39 -22.22
N ASP A 161 1.24 11.07 -21.08
CA ASP A 161 1.38 12.52 -20.94
C ASP A 161 2.72 12.93 -20.29
N GLY A 162 3.48 11.96 -19.76
CA GLY A 162 4.70 12.20 -18.99
C GLY A 162 4.45 12.59 -17.53
N GLU A 163 3.18 12.79 -17.14
CA GLU A 163 2.78 13.30 -15.82
C GLU A 163 2.15 12.19 -14.98
N ASN A 164 1.19 11.46 -15.55
CA ASN A 164 0.47 10.39 -14.89
C ASN A 164 1.12 9.05 -15.24
N TRP A 165 1.68 8.38 -14.23
CA TRP A 165 2.45 7.15 -14.40
C TRP A 165 1.71 5.94 -13.83
N SER A 166 1.65 4.87 -14.61
CA SER A 166 1.10 3.58 -14.18
C SER A 166 2.17 2.50 -14.22
N VAL A 167 2.19 1.61 -13.23
CA VAL A 167 3.14 0.49 -13.16
C VAL A 167 2.71 -0.64 -14.08
N ASN A 168 3.64 -1.20 -14.86
CA ASN A 168 3.43 -2.47 -15.57
C ASN A 168 3.88 -3.64 -14.69
N ALA A 169 2.93 -4.26 -13.99
CA ALA A 169 3.20 -5.37 -13.08
C ALA A 169 3.84 -6.60 -13.76
N ARG A 170 3.59 -6.80 -15.06
CA ARG A 170 4.14 -7.92 -15.84
C ARG A 170 5.61 -7.72 -16.24
N ALA A 171 6.08 -6.49 -16.22
CA ALA A 171 7.46 -6.14 -16.52
C ALA A 171 8.34 -6.07 -15.25
N ILE A 172 7.83 -6.36 -14.05
CA ILE A 172 8.67 -6.32 -12.85
C ILE A 172 9.77 -7.38 -12.91
N VAL A 173 11.03 -6.97 -12.75
CA VAL A 173 12.18 -7.88 -12.69
C VAL A 173 12.56 -8.09 -11.23
N LYS A 174 12.30 -9.29 -10.71
CA LYS A 174 12.65 -9.66 -9.34
C LYS A 174 14.17 -9.77 -9.19
N THR A 175 14.76 -8.87 -8.41
CA THR A 175 16.19 -8.87 -8.07
C THR A 175 16.43 -8.13 -6.76
N LYS A 176 17.53 -8.47 -6.07
CA LYS A 176 17.99 -7.77 -4.87
C LYS A 176 19.00 -6.66 -5.17
N SER A 177 19.28 -6.40 -6.45
CA SER A 177 20.30 -5.46 -6.88
C SER A 177 19.69 -4.33 -7.69
N ALA A 178 20.10 -3.10 -7.36
CA ALA A 178 19.81 -1.90 -8.15
C ALA A 178 20.70 -1.79 -9.41
N ASP A 179 21.54 -2.78 -9.68
CA ASP A 179 22.56 -2.74 -10.72
C ASP A 179 22.00 -3.28 -12.04
N TYR A 180 21.57 -2.38 -12.92
CA TYR A 180 20.95 -2.72 -14.20
C TYR A 180 21.12 -1.62 -15.25
N SER A 181 20.93 -2.01 -16.51
CA SER A 181 20.89 -1.13 -17.67
C SER A 181 19.83 -1.61 -18.65
N ILE A 182 19.19 -0.65 -19.32
CA ILE A 182 18.13 -0.88 -20.30
C ILE A 182 18.51 -0.16 -21.58
N ASP A 183 18.20 -0.80 -22.70
CA ASP A 183 18.13 -0.15 -24.00
C ASP A 183 16.82 -0.55 -24.68
N ALA A 184 16.26 0.37 -25.47
CA ALA A 184 14.94 0.21 -26.06
C ALA A 184 14.82 0.98 -27.37
N ASP A 185 14.09 0.40 -28.32
CA ASP A 185 13.61 1.06 -29.53
C ASP A 185 12.09 0.85 -29.68
N SER A 186 11.51 1.25 -30.82
CA SER A 186 10.06 1.10 -31.08
C SER A 186 9.54 -0.34 -31.19
N LYS A 187 10.41 -1.35 -31.21
CA LYS A 187 10.09 -2.76 -31.46
C LYS A 187 10.61 -3.70 -30.38
N THR A 188 11.67 -3.32 -29.67
CA THR A 188 12.36 -4.18 -28.71
C THR A 188 12.82 -3.37 -27.51
N VAL A 189 12.66 -3.94 -26.32
CA VAL A 189 13.33 -3.48 -25.10
C VAL A 189 14.14 -4.62 -24.52
N ALA A 190 15.34 -4.31 -24.05
CA ALA A 190 16.21 -5.27 -23.40
C ALA A 190 16.74 -4.69 -22.09
N ILE A 191 16.86 -5.55 -21.08
CA ILE A 191 17.44 -5.22 -19.79
C ILE A 191 18.57 -6.21 -19.48
N ALA A 192 19.73 -5.67 -19.08
CA ALA A 192 20.78 -6.41 -18.40
C ALA A 192 20.78 -6.01 -16.94
N TYR A 193 20.78 -6.98 -16.03
CA TYR A 193 20.72 -6.72 -14.60
C TYR A 193 21.52 -7.74 -13.81
N ARG A 194 22.01 -7.32 -12.64
CA ARG A 194 22.70 -8.19 -11.72
C ARG A 194 21.73 -9.13 -11.01
N ASN A 195 22.06 -10.41 -11.01
CA ASN A 195 21.31 -11.48 -10.36
C ASN A 195 22.27 -12.33 -9.53
N GLY A 196 22.37 -12.02 -8.23
CA GLY A 196 23.43 -12.56 -7.36
C GLY A 196 24.79 -12.01 -7.78
N LYS A 197 25.72 -12.90 -8.15
CA LYS A 197 27.04 -12.54 -8.68
C LYS A 197 27.12 -12.50 -10.22
N ASN A 198 26.02 -12.88 -10.89
CA ASN A 198 25.93 -13.02 -12.35
C ASN A 198 25.25 -11.79 -12.99
N ILE A 199 25.36 -11.67 -14.33
CA ILE A 199 24.51 -10.77 -15.12
C ILE A 199 23.50 -11.60 -15.89
N SER A 200 22.23 -11.25 -15.74
CA SER A 200 21.12 -11.81 -16.51
C SER A 200 20.60 -10.79 -17.51
N VAL A 201 20.01 -11.29 -18.59
CA VAL A 201 19.36 -10.50 -19.63
C VAL A 201 17.94 -10.97 -19.83
N LEU A 202 17.05 -10.01 -20.04
CA LEU A 202 15.68 -10.21 -20.49
C LEU A 202 15.43 -9.32 -21.71
N VAL A 203 14.56 -9.78 -22.59
CA VAL A 203 14.13 -9.05 -23.79
C VAL A 203 12.61 -9.03 -23.80
N ALA A 204 12.01 -7.99 -24.36
CA ALA A 204 10.61 -7.98 -24.74
C ALA A 204 10.49 -7.39 -26.15
N ASN A 205 9.64 -8.02 -26.95
CA ASN A 205 9.38 -7.70 -28.35
C ASN A 205 7.88 -7.89 -28.64
N GLU A 206 7.49 -7.91 -29.92
CA GLU A 206 6.10 -8.09 -30.35
C GLU A 206 5.44 -9.35 -29.75
N GLU A 207 6.14 -10.48 -29.68
CA GLU A 207 5.63 -11.73 -29.08
C GLU A 207 5.31 -11.56 -27.59
N SER A 208 6.08 -10.70 -26.93
CA SER A 208 5.89 -10.34 -25.53
C SER A 208 4.96 -9.14 -25.34
N ARG A 209 4.29 -8.68 -26.41
CA ARG A 209 3.38 -7.53 -26.47
C ARG A 209 4.06 -6.17 -26.24
N TYR A 210 5.33 -6.05 -26.63
CA TYR A 210 6.05 -4.78 -26.71
C TYR A 210 6.09 -4.29 -28.17
N PRO A 211 5.86 -3.00 -28.45
CA PRO A 211 5.51 -1.94 -27.51
C PRO A 211 4.07 -2.09 -26.99
N GLY A 212 3.82 -1.65 -25.74
CA GLY A 212 2.49 -1.73 -25.16
C GLY A 212 2.46 -1.85 -23.63
N LYS A 213 1.38 -1.34 -23.02
CA LYS A 213 1.25 -1.26 -21.55
C LYS A 213 1.26 -2.59 -20.79
N THR A 214 1.08 -3.71 -21.49
CA THR A 214 0.97 -5.05 -20.89
C THR A 214 2.11 -5.98 -21.28
N PHE A 215 3.24 -5.45 -21.77
CA PHE A 215 4.36 -6.30 -22.15
C PHE A 215 4.93 -7.05 -20.95
N GLY A 216 5.43 -8.26 -21.19
CA GLY A 216 6.20 -9.03 -20.21
C GLY A 216 7.60 -9.33 -20.74
N TRP A 217 8.46 -9.89 -19.89
CA TRP A 217 9.77 -10.34 -20.33
C TRP A 217 9.72 -11.75 -20.94
N THR A 218 10.58 -12.00 -21.93
CA THR A 218 10.89 -13.36 -22.39
C THR A 218 11.63 -14.15 -21.30
N ASN A 219 11.95 -15.42 -21.60
CA ASN A 219 12.76 -16.26 -20.72
C ASN A 219 14.11 -15.62 -20.37
N ARG A 220 14.44 -15.63 -19.07
CA ARG A 220 15.71 -15.15 -18.52
C ARG A 220 16.90 -15.89 -19.12
N ARG A 221 17.94 -15.13 -19.51
CA ARG A 221 19.22 -15.67 -20.00
C ARG A 221 20.37 -15.17 -19.14
N LEU A 222 21.39 -16.00 -18.93
CA LEU A 222 22.62 -15.60 -18.25
C LEU A 222 23.60 -15.03 -19.27
N ALA A 223 23.90 -13.73 -19.22
CA ALA A 223 24.93 -13.12 -20.06
C ALA A 223 26.33 -13.42 -19.53
N TYR A 224 26.52 -13.24 -18.22
CA TYR A 224 27.78 -13.54 -17.54
C TYR A 224 27.51 -14.44 -16.36
N GLN A 225 28.22 -15.56 -16.31
CA GLN A 225 28.20 -16.51 -15.21
C GLN A 225 29.55 -16.48 -14.51
N VAL A 226 29.51 -16.39 -13.19
CA VAL A 226 30.67 -16.58 -12.32
C VAL A 226 31.15 -18.03 -12.41
N THR A 227 32.44 -18.20 -12.66
CA THR A 227 33.10 -19.50 -12.72
C THR A 227 33.99 -19.77 -11.51
N GLU A 228 34.43 -18.72 -10.82
CA GLU A 228 35.30 -18.79 -9.63
C GLU A 228 34.66 -18.09 -8.42
N ASN A 229 34.94 -18.56 -7.21
CA ASN A 229 34.21 -18.12 -6.01
C ASN A 229 34.40 -16.62 -5.65
N ASP A 230 35.51 -16.01 -6.04
CA ASP A 230 35.85 -14.61 -5.77
C ASP A 230 35.43 -13.65 -6.91
N GLU A 231 34.79 -14.16 -7.96
CA GLU A 231 34.31 -13.33 -9.06
C GLU A 231 32.95 -12.71 -8.75
N THR A 232 32.76 -11.47 -9.16
CA THR A 232 31.44 -10.83 -9.22
C THR A 232 31.32 -9.97 -10.46
N TYR A 233 30.22 -10.11 -11.19
CA TYR A 233 29.88 -9.18 -12.25
C TYR A 233 28.97 -8.05 -11.74
N MET A 234 29.25 -6.83 -12.18
CA MET A 234 28.54 -5.61 -11.82
C MET A 234 28.51 -4.61 -12.99
N GLN A 235 27.73 -3.54 -12.82
CA GLN A 235 27.61 -2.41 -13.73
C GLN A 235 27.34 -2.83 -15.18
N PRO A 236 26.30 -3.65 -15.43
CA PRO A 236 26.00 -4.07 -16.79
C PRO A 236 25.62 -2.84 -17.63
N THR A 237 26.06 -2.83 -18.87
CA THR A 237 25.61 -1.90 -19.91
C THR A 237 25.10 -2.74 -21.08
N ILE A 238 23.91 -2.40 -21.57
CA ILE A 238 23.31 -3.07 -22.73
C ILE A 238 23.10 -2.09 -23.87
N SER A 239 23.22 -2.56 -25.10
CA SER A 239 22.80 -1.82 -26.29
C SER A 239 22.19 -2.73 -27.34
N ILE A 240 21.05 -2.34 -27.88
CA ILE A 240 20.41 -2.94 -29.04
C ILE A 240 21.07 -2.33 -30.27
N THR A 241 21.69 -3.16 -31.11
CA THR A 241 22.34 -2.68 -32.35
C THR A 241 21.48 -2.84 -33.58
N ASN A 242 20.66 -3.89 -33.60
CA ASN A 242 19.56 -4.08 -34.54
C ASN A 242 18.54 -5.02 -33.89
N ALA A 243 17.39 -5.23 -34.54
CA ALA A 243 16.27 -6.02 -34.01
C ALA A 243 16.68 -7.40 -33.45
N ASN A 244 17.78 -7.96 -33.95
CA ASN A 244 18.23 -9.31 -33.60
C ASN A 244 19.54 -9.33 -32.85
N ASN A 245 20.16 -8.21 -32.48
CA ASN A 245 21.46 -8.23 -31.82
C ASN A 245 21.56 -7.25 -30.66
N ILE A 246 21.91 -7.80 -29.50
CA ILE A 246 22.23 -7.05 -28.30
C ILE A 246 23.71 -7.21 -27.96
N TRP A 247 24.28 -6.15 -27.43
CA TRP A 247 25.58 -6.15 -26.79
C TRP A 247 25.40 -5.96 -25.31
N VAL A 248 26.09 -6.78 -24.53
CA VAL A 248 26.17 -6.60 -23.09
C VAL A 248 27.64 -6.43 -22.74
N ALA A 249 27.94 -5.40 -21.96
CA ALA A 249 29.21 -5.24 -21.30
C ALA A 249 29.00 -5.26 -19.79
N ALA A 250 29.97 -5.76 -19.04
CA ALA A 250 29.93 -5.74 -17.58
C ALA A 250 31.33 -5.63 -17.00
N THR A 251 31.38 -5.13 -15.78
CA THR A 251 32.58 -5.08 -14.96
C THR A 251 32.69 -6.38 -14.17
N LYS A 252 33.75 -7.16 -14.43
CA LYS A 252 34.14 -8.33 -13.65
C LYS A 252 35.12 -7.89 -12.57
N GLU A 253 34.69 -7.96 -11.32
CA GLU A 253 35.55 -7.79 -10.15
C GLU A 253 36.11 -9.15 -9.75
N VAL A 254 37.44 -9.19 -9.57
CA VAL A 254 38.21 -10.34 -9.05
C VAL A 254 39.20 -9.82 -8.02
N THR A 255 39.74 -10.70 -7.17
CA THR A 255 40.74 -10.31 -6.16
C THR A 255 41.98 -9.62 -6.77
N SER A 256 42.27 -9.91 -8.04
CA SER A 256 43.39 -9.35 -8.80
C SER A 256 43.10 -8.03 -9.55
N GLY A 257 41.89 -7.48 -9.44
CA GLY A 257 41.50 -6.20 -10.03
C GLY A 257 40.18 -6.22 -10.81
N ILE A 258 39.98 -5.21 -11.65
CA ILE A 258 38.74 -4.97 -12.40
C ILE A 258 38.96 -5.23 -13.89
N ARG A 259 38.06 -6.00 -14.52
CA ARG A 259 38.10 -6.30 -15.97
C ARG A 259 36.79 -5.92 -16.64
N ILE A 260 36.85 -5.27 -17.80
CA ILE A 260 35.67 -5.00 -18.64
C ILE A 260 35.56 -6.11 -19.68
N GLN A 261 34.42 -6.79 -19.70
CA GLN A 261 34.09 -7.83 -20.68
C GLN A 261 32.91 -7.39 -21.54
N LYS A 262 32.87 -7.87 -22.79
CA LYS A 262 31.74 -7.69 -23.72
C LYS A 262 31.33 -9.02 -24.32
N ILE A 263 30.03 -9.21 -24.47
CA ILE A 263 29.42 -10.34 -25.18
C ILE A 263 28.43 -9.79 -26.22
N THR A 264 28.42 -10.43 -27.38
CA THR A 264 27.38 -10.25 -28.41
C THR A 264 26.36 -11.35 -28.24
N ALA A 265 25.09 -11.00 -28.28
CA ALA A 265 24.00 -11.95 -28.25
C ALA A 265 23.08 -11.70 -29.44
N THR A 266 22.85 -12.75 -30.24
CA THR A 266 21.83 -12.70 -31.29
C THR A 266 20.50 -13.19 -30.72
N ILE A 267 19.45 -12.40 -30.86
CA ILE A 267 18.04 -12.74 -30.59
C ILE A 267 17.49 -13.28 -31.92
N PRO A 268 17.35 -14.60 -32.09
CA PRO A 268 16.79 -15.15 -33.32
C PRO A 268 15.28 -14.87 -33.35
N ASN A 269 14.79 -14.33 -34.47
CA ASN A 269 13.35 -14.17 -34.74
C ASN A 269 12.58 -15.45 -34.38
N GLY A 270 11.76 -15.38 -33.33
CA GLY A 270 10.82 -16.44 -32.93
C GLY A 270 11.42 -17.73 -32.40
N LYS A 271 12.69 -17.74 -31.95
CA LYS A 271 13.23 -18.88 -31.20
C LYS A 271 13.97 -18.43 -29.94
N ASP A 272 13.59 -19.07 -28.85
CA ASP A 272 14.05 -18.97 -27.46
C ASP A 272 15.57 -19.24 -27.25
N LYS A 273 16.46 -18.76 -28.12
CA LYS A 273 17.90 -19.01 -28.03
C LYS A 273 18.71 -17.77 -28.29
N VAL A 274 18.96 -17.00 -27.24
CA VAL A 274 20.06 -16.03 -27.24
C VAL A 274 21.37 -16.81 -27.26
N VAL A 275 22.12 -16.75 -28.36
CA VAL A 275 23.46 -17.36 -28.45
C VAL A 275 24.49 -16.30 -28.08
N LEU A 276 25.17 -16.52 -26.96
CA LEU A 276 26.19 -15.61 -26.45
C LEU A 276 27.55 -15.99 -27.03
N SER A 277 28.25 -15.02 -27.63
CA SER A 277 29.64 -15.19 -28.01
C SER A 277 30.53 -15.34 -26.76
N ALA A 278 31.66 -16.03 -26.87
CA ALA A 278 32.67 -16.03 -25.81
C ALA A 278 33.08 -14.59 -25.42
N PRO A 279 33.31 -14.30 -24.12
CA PRO A 279 33.70 -12.97 -23.68
C PRO A 279 34.99 -12.52 -24.36
N LYS A 280 34.99 -11.32 -24.95
CA LYS A 280 36.23 -10.66 -25.41
C LYS A 280 36.68 -9.63 -24.37
N TYR A 281 37.95 -9.69 -23.98
CA TYR A 281 38.56 -8.72 -23.06
C TYR A 281 38.95 -7.45 -23.82
N PHE A 282 38.50 -6.29 -23.33
CA PHE A 282 38.85 -5.00 -23.94
C PHE A 282 40.16 -4.43 -23.39
N LYS A 283 40.35 -4.51 -22.07
CA LYS A 283 41.53 -3.96 -21.38
C LYS A 283 41.60 -4.53 -19.96
N GLN A 284 42.76 -5.01 -19.53
CA GLN A 284 43.02 -5.32 -18.11
C GLN A 284 43.64 -4.07 -17.49
N MET A 285 42.96 -3.47 -16.52
CA MET A 285 43.57 -2.41 -15.70
C MET A 285 44.31 -3.10 -14.57
N LYS A 286 45.64 -2.94 -14.54
CA LYS A 286 46.48 -3.47 -13.47
C LYS A 286 46.21 -2.63 -12.22
N ASP A 287 45.92 -3.28 -11.09
CA ASP A 287 45.78 -2.59 -9.81
C ASP A 287 47.14 -2.03 -9.40
N THR A 288 47.28 -0.70 -9.44
CA THR A 288 48.51 0.00 -9.05
C THR A 288 48.52 0.35 -7.56
N SER A 289 47.47 0.03 -6.79
CA SER A 289 47.39 0.35 -5.35
C SER A 289 48.21 -0.58 -4.46
N LYS A 290 48.78 -1.65 -5.03
CA LYS A 290 49.63 -2.64 -4.34
C LYS A 290 51.10 -2.63 -4.79
N ALA A 291 51.56 -1.54 -5.41
CA ALA A 291 52.96 -1.35 -5.80
C ALA A 291 53.72 -0.54 -4.75
#